data_AF-A0A6L9GAH3-F1
#
_entry.id   AF-A0A6L9GAH3-F1
#
_cell.length_a   1.000
_cell.length_b   1.000
_cell.length_c   1.000
_cell.angle_alpha   90.00
_cell.angle_beta   90.00
_cell.angle_gamma   90.00
#
_symmetry.space_group_name_H-M   'P 1'
#
loop_
_entity.id
_entity.type
_entity.pdbx_description
1 polymer ?
#
loop_
_entity_poly.entity_id
_entity_poly.type
_entity_poly.pdbx_seq_one_letter_code
_entity_poly.pdbx_strand_id
1 'polypeptide(L)'
;MEKITTAHASVLRVEGDDTQLLNLAIRNSYNADRDQPESTVKNAQGQYRKGQHQAVALLVAGADRVQLQDVALSSFQDTLYLQSPRKGVTV
;
A
#
# COMPACT_ATOMS: atom_id res chain seq x y z
N MET A 1 4.49 10.39 19.53
CA MET A 1 4.91 9.15 18.85
C MET A 1 4.14 9.09 17.54
N GLU A 2 4.83 9.08 16.41
CA GLU A 2 4.21 8.98 15.08
C GLU A 2 3.59 7.58 14.91
N LYS A 3 2.34 7.51 14.45
CA LYS A 3 1.65 6.23 14.23
C LYS A 3 1.90 5.79 12.80
N ILE A 4 2.41 4.57 12.63
CA ILE A 4 2.43 3.91 11.33
C ILE A 4 0.99 3.80 10.83
N THR A 5 0.78 4.19 9.58
CA THR A 5 -0.51 4.13 8.88
C THR A 5 -0.36 3.31 7.60
N THR A 6 -1.47 2.98 6.94
CA THR A 6 -1.48 2.32 5.62
C THR A 6 -0.53 2.97 4.61
N ALA A 7 -0.39 4.30 4.62
CA ALA A 7 0.48 5.02 3.71
C ALA A 7 1.97 4.67 3.89
N HIS A 8 2.38 4.38 5.12
CA HIS A 8 3.75 4.00 5.47
C HIS A 8 4.09 2.57 5.03
N ALA A 9 3.10 1.79 4.60
CA ALA A 9 3.28 0.44 4.07
C ALA A 9 3.49 0.41 2.54
N SER A 10 3.54 1.57 1.87
CA SER A 10 3.73 1.64 0.41
C SER A 10 5.16 1.32 -0.02
N VAL A 11 5.30 0.53 -1.09
CA VAL A 11 6.60 0.30 -1.75
C VAL A 11 6.97 1.49 -2.63
N LEU A 12 6.02 1.99 -3.42
CA LEU A 12 6.18 3.22 -4.18
C LEU A 12 5.13 4.24 -3.72
N ARG A 13 5.59 5.44 -3.34
CA ARG A 13 4.77 6.61 -3.05
C ARG A 13 5.05 7.69 -4.10
N VAL A 14 4.01 8.14 -4.79
CA VAL A 14 4.08 9.18 -5.83
C VAL A 14 3.44 10.46 -5.30
N GLU A 15 4.23 11.52 -5.19
CA GLU A 15 3.78 12.87 -4.76
C GLU A 15 3.92 13.93 -5.86
N GLY A 16 4.63 13.62 -6.96
CA GLY A 16 4.83 14.53 -8.08
C GLY A 16 3.71 14.42 -9.13
N ASP A 17 3.17 15.57 -9.52
CA ASP A 17 2.23 15.67 -10.64
C ASP A 17 2.87 15.19 -11.96
N ASP A 18 2.04 14.75 -12.91
CA ASP A 18 2.46 14.30 -14.25
C ASP A 18 3.41 13.08 -14.26
N THR A 19 3.56 12.38 -13.12
CA THR A 19 4.41 11.19 -13.03
C THR A 19 3.93 10.10 -13.97
N GLN A 20 4.84 9.54 -14.76
CA GLN A 20 4.56 8.42 -15.66
C GLN A 20 5.36 7.18 -15.25
N LEU A 21 4.68 6.04 -15.16
CA LEU A 21 5.26 4.72 -14.91
C LEU A 21 4.98 3.83 -16.12
N LEU A 22 6.03 3.27 -16.72
CA LEU A 22 5.94 2.49 -17.96
C LEU A 22 6.65 1.14 -17.85
N ASN A 23 5.98 0.06 -18.25
CA ASN A 23 6.55 -1.27 -18.46
C ASN A 23 7.34 -1.82 -17.26
N LEU A 24 6.70 -1.88 -16.09
CA LEU A 24 7.33 -2.34 -14.85
C LEU A 24 6.34 -3.08 -13.94
N ALA A 25 6.88 -3.85 -12.99
CA ALA A 25 6.09 -4.52 -11.95
C ALA A 25 6.44 -3.95 -10.57
N ILE A 26 5.42 -3.57 -9.80
CA ILE A 26 5.56 -3.14 -8.41
C ILE A 26 4.89 -4.19 -7.52
N ARG A 27 5.68 -4.78 -6.63
CA ARG A 27 5.21 -5.80 -5.71
C ARG A 27 5.50 -5.41 -4.27
N ASN A 28 4.47 -5.40 -3.44
CA ASN A 28 4.66 -5.45 -2.00
C ASN A 28 4.60 -6.92 -1.55
N SER A 29 5.76 -7.44 -1.15
CA SER A 29 5.96 -8.84 -0.73
C SER A 29 5.70 -9.08 0.76
N TYR A 30 5.11 -8.12 1.48
CA TYR A 30 4.75 -8.30 2.87
C TYR A 30 3.81 -9.50 3.02
N ASN A 31 4.35 -10.59 3.54
CA ASN A 31 3.63 -11.85 3.66
C ASN A 31 2.82 -11.84 4.96
N ALA A 32 1.53 -11.52 4.91
CA ALA A 32 0.67 -11.71 6.06
C ALA A 32 0.20 -13.17 6.10
N ASP A 33 0.94 -14.03 6.80
CA ASP A 33 0.47 -15.38 7.10
C ASP A 33 -0.72 -15.28 8.09
N ARG A 34 -1.94 -15.51 7.57
CA ARG A 34 -3.21 -15.35 8.29
C ARG A 34 -3.80 -16.67 8.80
N ASP A 35 -3.05 -17.78 8.76
CA ASP A 35 -3.60 -19.11 8.99
C ASP A 35 -4.20 -19.29 10.41
N GLN A 36 -3.93 -18.35 11.35
CA GLN A 36 -4.49 -18.33 12.71
C GLN A 36 -4.74 -16.89 13.23
N PRO A 37 -5.83 -16.22 12.82
CA PRO A 37 -6.06 -14.79 13.06
C PRO A 37 -6.26 -14.39 14.52
N GLU A 38 -6.50 -15.36 15.41
CA GLU A 38 -6.65 -15.13 16.86
C GLU A 38 -5.35 -15.30 17.66
N SER A 39 -4.27 -15.73 17.02
CA SER A 39 -2.98 -15.92 17.70
C SER A 39 -2.30 -14.58 17.96
N THR A 40 -1.93 -14.34 19.22
CA THR A 40 -1.12 -13.19 19.64
C THR A 40 0.38 -13.45 19.51
N VAL A 41 0.77 -14.66 19.12
CA VAL A 41 2.16 -15.09 18.96
C VAL A 41 2.62 -14.76 17.54
N LYS A 42 3.84 -14.23 17.42
CA LYS A 42 4.47 -13.98 16.13
C LYS A 42 4.72 -15.28 15.36
N ASN A 43 4.65 -15.25 14.03
CA ASN A 43 5.09 -16.39 13.21
C ASN A 43 6.63 -16.49 13.18
N ALA A 44 7.15 -17.50 12.48
CA ALA A 44 8.60 -17.74 12.35
C ALA A 44 9.34 -16.56 11.67
N GLN A 45 8.62 -15.70 10.95
CA GLN A 45 9.12 -14.50 10.30
C GLN A 45 8.96 -13.23 11.17
N GLY A 46 8.56 -13.38 12.45
CA GLY A 46 8.44 -12.28 13.41
C GLY A 46 7.20 -11.40 13.24
N GLN A 47 6.23 -11.84 12.44
CA GLN A 47 5.02 -11.08 12.14
C GLN A 47 3.92 -11.44 13.11
N TYR A 48 3.21 -10.43 13.62
CA TYR A 48 1.98 -10.68 14.36
C TYR A 48 0.94 -11.27 13.40
N ARG A 49 0.10 -12.19 13.89
CA ARG A 49 -0.94 -12.84 13.08
C ARG A 49 -2.29 -12.11 13.14
N LYS A 50 -2.38 -11.12 14.03
CA LYS A 50 -3.52 -10.23 14.25
C LYS A 50 -3.05 -8.78 14.16
N GLY A 51 -3.85 -7.90 13.54
CA GLY A 51 -3.59 -6.47 13.49
C GLY A 51 -3.59 -5.90 12.06
N GLN A 52 -2.87 -4.79 11.90
CA GLN A 52 -2.73 -4.07 10.63
C GLN A 52 -1.73 -4.78 9.71
N HIS A 53 -2.20 -5.21 8.54
CA HIS A 53 -1.44 -5.97 7.55
C HIS A 53 -1.56 -5.35 6.15
N GLN A 54 -1.73 -4.02 6.07
CA GLN A 54 -1.78 -3.35 4.79
C GLN A 54 -0.45 -3.52 4.07
N ALA A 55 -0.52 -3.83 2.79
CA ALA A 55 0.62 -4.13 1.95
C ALA A 55 0.46 -3.35 0.64
N VAL A 56 0.63 -2.03 0.74
CA VAL A 56 0.42 -1.14 -0.39
C VAL A 56 1.58 -1.32 -1.38
N ALA A 57 1.28 -1.67 -2.63
CA ALA A 57 2.29 -1.71 -3.69
C ALA A 57 2.53 -0.30 -4.23
N LEU A 58 1.46 0.41 -4.58
CA LEU A 58 1.52 1.78 -5.08
C LEU A 58 0.57 2.70 -4.30
N LEU A 59 1.10 3.82 -3.84
CA LEU A 59 0.35 4.94 -3.30
C LEU A 59 0.54 6.18 -4.18
N VAL A 60 -0.55 6.70 -4.74
CA VAL A 60 -0.60 8.05 -5.32
C VAL A 60 -1.06 9.01 -4.23
N ALA A 61 -0.14 9.83 -3.73
CA ALA A 61 -0.30 10.65 -2.54
C ALA A 61 -0.62 12.11 -2.90
N GLY A 62 -1.79 12.33 -3.47
CA GLY A 62 -2.27 13.66 -3.82
C GLY A 62 -1.73 14.22 -5.14
N ALA A 63 -0.84 13.50 -5.82
CA ALA A 63 -0.35 13.87 -7.15
C ALA A 63 -1.47 13.86 -8.19
N ASP A 64 -1.47 14.85 -9.07
CA ASP A 64 -2.40 14.97 -10.19
C ASP A 64 -1.80 14.38 -11.49
N ARG A 65 -2.66 13.91 -12.39
CA ARG A 65 -2.29 13.42 -13.74
C ARG A 65 -1.21 12.33 -13.76
N VAL A 66 -1.23 11.41 -12.79
CA VAL A 66 -0.35 10.24 -12.79
C VAL A 66 -0.78 9.23 -13.85
N GLN A 67 0.15 8.78 -14.69
CA GLN A 67 -0.09 7.77 -15.73
C GLN A 67 0.65 6.47 -15.42
N LEU A 68 -0.09 5.36 -15.49
CA LEU A 68 0.48 4.01 -15.46
C LEU A 68 0.18 3.33 -16.80
N GLN A 69 1.22 2.90 -17.51
CA GLN A 69 1.10 2.16 -18.76
C GLN A 69 1.91 0.87 -18.67
N ASP A 70 1.28 -0.27 -19.00
CA ASP A 70 1.92 -1.59 -18.93
C ASP A 70 2.56 -1.86 -17.55
N VAL A 71 1.88 -1.43 -16.48
CA VAL A 71 2.33 -1.60 -15.09
C VAL A 71 1.57 -2.75 -14.42
N ALA A 72 2.30 -3.69 -13.84
CA ALA A 72 1.73 -4.75 -13.02
C ALA A 72 1.85 -4.41 -11.53
N LEU A 73 0.72 -4.37 -10.81
CA LEU A 73 0.71 -4.15 -9.36
C LEU A 73 0.32 -5.45 -8.64
N SER A 74 1.08 -5.85 -7.62
CA SER A 74 0.79 -7.08 -6.85
C SER A 74 1.03 -6.92 -5.35
N SER A 75 0.06 -7.35 -4.55
CA SER A 75 0.20 -7.54 -3.11
C SER A 75 -0.97 -8.36 -2.54
N PHE A 76 -1.10 -8.38 -1.21
CA PHE A 76 -2.17 -9.04 -0.47
C PHE A 76 -3.34 -8.09 -0.19
N GLN A 77 -3.15 -7.09 0.67
CA GLN A 77 -4.19 -6.13 1.08
C GLN A 77 -3.78 -4.70 0.72
N ASP A 78 -4.73 -3.89 0.25
CA ASP A 78 -4.55 -2.47 -0.08
C ASP A 78 -3.50 -2.22 -1.18
N THR A 79 -3.39 -3.13 -2.16
CA THR A 79 -2.37 -3.13 -3.24
C THR A 79 -2.21 -1.77 -3.93
N LEU A 80 -3.30 -1.06 -4.21
CA LEU A 80 -3.30 0.28 -4.81
C LEU A 80 -4.05 1.25 -3.89
N TYR A 81 -3.40 2.36 -3.55
CA TYR A 81 -4.01 3.43 -2.75
C TYR A 81 -3.95 4.76 -3.50
N LEU A 82 -5.12 5.33 -3.80
CA LEU A 82 -5.26 6.66 -4.39
C LEU A 82 -5.76 7.62 -3.32
N GLN A 83 -4.93 8.61 -2.99
CA GLN A 83 -5.25 9.66 -2.03
C GLN A 83 -5.45 10.98 -2.77
N SER A 84 -6.63 11.58 -2.62
CA SER A 84 -6.89 12.92 -3.14
C SER A 84 -6.06 13.97 -2.39
N PRO A 85 -5.55 15.02 -3.06
CA PRO A 85 -4.91 16.15 -2.39
C PRO A 85 -5.91 16.97 -1.56
N ARG A 86 -7.21 16.81 -1.80
CA ARG A 86 -8.29 17.52 -1.09
C ARG A 86 -9.24 16.53 -0.43
N LYS A 87 -9.70 16.86 0.78
CA LYS A 87 -10.72 16.06 1.48
C LYS A 87 -12.04 16.18 0.73
N GLY A 88 -12.59 15.05 0.29
CA GLY A 88 -13.94 15.00 -0.27
C GLY A 88 -14.98 15.35 0.80
N VAL A 89 -16.05 16.00 0.36
CA VAL A 89 -17.27 16.23 1.15
C VAL A 89 -18.42 15.56 0.41
N THR A 90 -19.18 14.74 1.11
CA THR A 90 -20.46 14.24 0.62
C THR A 90 -21.49 15.36 0.75
N VAL A 91 -22.24 15.62 -0.32
CA VAL A 91 -23.37 16.56 -0.33
C VAL A 91 -24.69 15.82 -0.16
#